data_AF-A0AAV3X653-F1
#
_entry.id   AF-A0AAV3X653-F1
#
_cell.length_a   1.000
_cell.length_b   1.000
_cell.length_c   1.000
_cell.angle_alpha   90.00
_cell.angle_beta   90.00
_cell.angle_gamma   90.00
#
_symmetry.space_group_name_H-M   'P 1'
#
loop_
_entity.id
_entity.type
_entity.pdbx_description
1 polymer ?
#
loop_
_entity_poly.entity_id
_entity_poly.type
_entity_poly.pdbx_seq_one_letter_code
_entity_poly.pdbx_strand_id
1 'polypeptide(L)'
;MELKGLKNRCLLLKNGADLNESEKVELAQLLSNSAVVTIADELKEEFREIYETSTVEMGLIKMKKWLSYAEIVLGKVAQTIRQHLEHICNYFISRTTSGVMEGINNKIKLILRQGYGFSNFDHLREKLLACMFD
;
A
#
# COMPACT_ATOMS: atom_id res chain seq x y z
N MET A 1 20.66 -18.59 8.51
CA MET A 1 19.72 -18.71 7.38
C MET A 1 20.29 -17.87 6.23
N GLU A 2 20.43 -18.42 5.02
CA GLU A 2 20.85 -17.62 3.87
C GLU A 2 19.68 -16.71 3.45
N LEU A 3 19.89 -15.39 3.52
CA LEU A 3 18.88 -14.42 3.12
C LEU A 3 18.79 -14.39 1.58
N LYS A 4 17.73 -14.97 1.02
CA LYS A 4 17.46 -15.00 -0.43
C LYS A 4 16.83 -13.69 -0.92
N GLY A 5 17.37 -12.54 -0.50
CA GLY A 5 17.03 -11.17 -0.90
C GLY A 5 15.58 -10.94 -1.38
N LEU A 6 15.35 -11.10 -2.69
CA LEU A 6 14.05 -10.93 -3.35
C LEU A 6 12.95 -11.86 -2.84
N LYS A 7 13.25 -13.15 -2.63
CA LYS A 7 12.26 -14.13 -2.16
C LYS A 7 11.77 -13.77 -0.76
N ASN A 8 12.69 -13.41 0.11
CA ASN A 8 12.42 -13.01 1.49
C ASN A 8 11.58 -11.73 1.54
N ARG A 9 11.88 -10.75 0.68
CA ARG A 9 11.10 -9.51 0.56
C ARG A 9 9.67 -9.79 0.09
N CYS A 10 9.49 -10.62 -0.95
CA CYS A 10 8.16 -10.97 -1.44
C CYS A 10 7.33 -11.69 -0.36
N LEU A 11 7.97 -12.54 0.44
CA LEU A 11 7.32 -13.24 1.55
C LEU A 11 6.81 -12.29 2.62
N LEU A 12 7.63 -11.31 3.04
CA LEU A 12 7.23 -10.27 4.02
C LEU A 12 6.09 -9.37 3.52
N LEU A 13 6.04 -9.11 2.21
CA LEU A 13 5.03 -8.23 1.62
C LEU A 13 3.71 -8.94 1.32
N LYS A 14 3.68 -10.27 1.37
CA LYS A 14 2.46 -11.04 1.17
C LYS A 14 1.58 -10.94 2.41
N ASN A 15 0.27 -10.91 2.20
CA ASN A 15 -0.67 -10.88 3.31
C ASN A 15 -0.64 -12.21 4.07
N GLY A 16 -0.73 -12.16 5.39
CA GLY A 16 -0.75 -13.36 6.24
C GLY A 16 -1.81 -14.39 5.84
N ALA A 17 -2.98 -13.91 5.43
CA ALA A 17 -4.09 -14.77 5.00
C ALA A 17 -3.84 -15.50 3.66
N ASP A 18 -2.93 -15.00 2.82
CA ASP A 18 -2.64 -15.56 1.50
C ASP A 18 -1.43 -16.51 1.53
N LEU A 19 -0.78 -16.68 2.69
CA LEU A 19 0.37 -17.56 2.86
C LEU A 19 -0.06 -19.03 2.91
N ASN A 20 0.66 -19.87 2.18
CA ASN A 20 0.54 -21.32 2.32
C ASN A 20 1.35 -21.82 3.55
N GLU A 21 1.16 -23.08 3.94
CA GLU A 21 1.80 -23.64 5.15
C GLU A 21 3.34 -23.62 5.09
N SER A 22 3.95 -23.85 3.92
CA SER A 22 5.41 -23.80 3.81
C SER A 22 5.95 -22.37 3.88
N GLU A 23 5.25 -21.40 3.29
CA GLU A 23 5.53 -19.97 3.38
C GLU A 23 5.40 -19.45 4.82
N LYS A 24 4.40 -19.92 5.58
CA LYS A 24 4.26 -19.56 7.01
C LYS A 24 5.46 -20.02 7.84
N VAL A 25 5.93 -21.24 7.60
CA VAL A 25 7.13 -21.77 8.28
C VAL A 25 8.37 -20.97 7.89
N GLU A 26 8.53 -20.66 6.60
CA GLU A 26 9.65 -19.84 6.11
C GLU A 26 9.61 -18.42 6.67
N LEU A 27 8.41 -17.82 6.79
CA LEU A 27 8.22 -16.50 7.39
C LEU A 27 8.56 -16.52 8.88
N ALA A 28 8.05 -17.49 9.65
CA ALA A 28 8.36 -17.60 11.07
C ALA A 28 9.87 -17.75 11.34
N GLN A 29 10.57 -18.52 10.50
CA GLN A 29 12.03 -18.64 10.55
C GLN A 29 12.72 -17.32 10.21
N LEU A 30 12.16 -16.52 9.30
CA LEU A 30 12.72 -15.24 8.92
C LEU A 30 12.56 -14.21 10.04
N LEU A 31 11.35 -14.11 10.62
CA LEU A 31 11.01 -13.20 11.71
C LEU A 31 11.85 -13.48 12.96
N SER A 32 12.13 -14.76 13.28
CA SER A 32 12.96 -15.12 14.44
C SER A 32 14.39 -14.59 14.38
N ASN A 33 14.88 -14.15 13.21
CA ASN A 33 16.23 -13.59 13.07
C ASN A 33 16.31 -12.08 13.41
N SER A 34 15.19 -11.35 13.47
CA SER A 34 15.22 -9.91 13.73
C SER A 34 13.93 -9.40 14.36
N ALA A 35 14.03 -8.96 15.62
CA ALA A 35 12.91 -8.36 16.34
C ALA A 35 12.30 -7.16 15.61
N VAL A 36 13.13 -6.35 14.94
CA VAL A 36 12.63 -5.18 14.18
C VAL A 36 11.76 -5.61 13.00
N VAL A 37 12.16 -6.69 12.29
CA VAL A 37 11.37 -7.22 11.17
C VAL A 37 10.07 -7.84 11.67
N THR A 38 10.10 -8.55 12.80
CA THR A 38 8.90 -9.08 13.45
C THR A 38 7.91 -7.98 13.79
N ILE A 39 8.35 -6.91 14.47
CA ILE A 39 7.48 -5.80 14.83
C ILE A 39 6.92 -5.10 13.57
N ALA A 40 7.73 -4.95 12.52
CA ALA A 40 7.27 -4.37 11.26
C ALA A 40 6.22 -5.25 10.57
N ASP A 41 6.37 -6.57 10.61
CA ASP A 41 5.38 -7.53 10.06
C ASP A 41 4.07 -7.51 10.85
N GLU A 42 4.15 -7.47 12.19
CA GLU A 42 2.99 -7.30 13.07
C GLU A 42 2.24 -6.00 12.77
N LEU A 43 2.94 -4.87 12.69
CA LEU A 43 2.35 -3.59 12.34
C LEU A 43 1.69 -3.60 10.95
N LYS A 44 2.26 -4.32 9.99
CA LYS A 44 1.70 -4.49 8.64
C LYS A 44 0.39 -5.29 8.68
N GLU A 45 0.36 -6.41 9.39
CA GLU A 45 -0.86 -7.22 9.53
C GLU A 45 -1.95 -6.50 10.34
N GLU A 46 -1.60 -5.80 11.42
CA GLU A 46 -2.53 -4.94 12.16
C GLU A 46 -3.14 -3.87 11.25
N PHE A 47 -2.33 -3.16 10.45
CA PHE A 47 -2.82 -2.15 9.52
C PHE A 47 -3.84 -2.73 8.54
N ARG A 48 -3.56 -3.93 7.99
CA ARG A 48 -4.48 -4.66 7.13
C ARG A 48 -5.77 -5.02 7.84
N GLU A 49 -5.69 -5.55 9.07
CA GLU A 49 -6.87 -5.90 9.87
C GLU A 49 -7.77 -4.68 10.08
N ILE A 50 -7.20 -3.50 10.33
CA ILE A 50 -7.97 -2.26 10.47
C ILE A 50 -8.77 -2.00 9.18
N TYR A 51 -8.17 -2.15 8.01
CA TYR A 51 -8.82 -1.95 6.71
C TYR A 51 -9.96 -2.95 6.43
N GLU A 52 -9.76 -4.22 6.76
CA GLU A 52 -10.73 -5.27 6.44
C GLU A 52 -11.92 -5.28 7.40
N THR A 53 -11.66 -5.09 8.70
CA THR A 53 -12.64 -5.37 9.77
C THR A 53 -13.36 -4.15 10.32
N SER A 54 -12.85 -2.93 10.05
CA SER A 54 -13.38 -1.74 10.73
C SER A 54 -14.63 -1.18 10.06
N THR A 55 -15.51 -0.66 10.90
CA THR A 55 -16.56 0.30 10.54
C THR A 55 -15.97 1.70 10.43
N VAL A 56 -16.72 2.67 9.88
CA VAL A 56 -16.29 4.07 9.75
C VAL A 56 -15.78 4.65 11.07
N GLU A 57 -16.59 4.53 12.13
CA GLU A 57 -16.27 5.12 13.44
C GLU A 57 -15.08 4.44 14.11
N MET A 58 -15.01 3.10 14.05
CA MET A 58 -13.92 2.34 14.66
C MET A 58 -12.61 2.46 13.90
N GLY A 59 -12.65 2.63 12.58
CA GLY A 59 -11.47 2.69 11.72
C GLY A 59 -10.55 3.84 12.11
N LEU A 60 -11.10 5.04 12.34
CA LEU A 60 -10.31 6.20 12.77
C LEU A 60 -9.65 5.98 14.14
N ILE A 61 -10.39 5.42 15.09
CA ILE A 61 -9.88 5.16 16.45
C ILE A 61 -8.74 4.14 16.40
N LYS A 62 -8.95 3.02 15.72
CA LYS A 62 -7.93 1.98 15.55
C LYS A 62 -6.71 2.51 14.80
N MET A 63 -6.90 3.30 13.75
CA MET A 63 -5.79 3.89 12.99
C MET A 63 -4.96 4.87 13.81
N LYS A 64 -5.60 5.72 14.64
CA LYS A 64 -4.88 6.60 15.57
C LYS A 64 -4.07 5.81 16.60
N LYS A 65 -4.64 4.73 17.13
CA LYS A 65 -3.92 3.84 18.06
C LYS A 65 -2.72 3.19 17.36
N TRP A 66 -2.92 2.61 16.19
CA TRP A 66 -1.85 2.00 15.40
C TRP A 66 -0.72 2.99 15.10
N LEU A 67 -1.05 4.22 14.70
CA LEU A 67 -0.05 5.28 14.44
C LEU A 67 0.87 5.57 15.63
N SER A 68 0.37 5.45 16.87
CA SER A 68 1.19 5.70 18.07
C SER A 68 2.36 4.71 18.21
N TYR A 69 2.18 3.48 17.73
CA TYR A 69 3.23 2.45 17.71
C TYR A 69 4.03 2.52 16.40
N ALA A 70 3.33 2.70 15.27
CA ALA A 70 3.93 2.69 13.94
C ALA A 70 4.94 3.82 13.72
N GLU A 71 4.76 4.99 14.34
CA GLU A 71 5.72 6.10 14.21
C GLU A 71 7.11 5.79 14.73
N ILE A 72 7.22 4.97 15.77
CA ILE A 72 8.50 4.59 16.36
C ILE A 72 9.29 3.71 15.38
N VAL A 73 8.60 2.83 14.64
CA VAL A 73 9.22 1.79 13.81
C VAL A 73 9.31 2.20 12.33
N LEU A 74 8.25 2.84 11.80
CA LEU A 74 8.11 3.18 10.39
C LEU A 74 8.45 4.66 10.09
N GLY A 75 8.63 5.48 11.13
CA GLY A 75 9.08 6.87 11.03
C GLY A 75 8.30 7.68 10.00
N LYS A 76 8.97 8.02 8.89
CA LYS A 76 8.41 8.86 7.82
C LYS A 76 7.11 8.31 7.23
N VAL A 77 6.97 6.99 7.09
CA VAL A 77 5.76 6.40 6.48
C VAL A 77 4.54 6.65 7.37
N ALA A 78 4.68 6.40 8.67
CA ALA A 78 3.61 6.65 9.62
C ALA A 78 3.28 8.15 9.72
N GLN A 79 4.29 9.03 9.64
CA GLN A 79 4.08 10.47 9.61
C GLN A 79 3.26 10.92 8.39
N THR A 80 3.55 10.39 7.19
CA THR A 80 2.76 10.66 5.99
C THR A 80 1.31 10.15 6.15
N ILE A 81 1.11 8.96 6.70
CA ILE A 81 -0.23 8.43 6.98
C ILE A 81 -0.97 9.34 7.97
N ARG A 82 -0.30 9.83 9.03
CA ARG A 82 -0.90 10.75 9.99
C ARG A 82 -1.35 12.05 9.32
N GLN A 83 -0.52 12.63 8.45
CA GLN A 83 -0.83 13.87 7.74
C GLN A 83 -2.07 13.74 6.84
N HIS A 84 -2.28 12.57 6.26
CA HIS A 84 -3.41 12.29 5.35
C HIS A 84 -4.51 11.44 6.00
N LEU A 85 -4.50 11.28 7.32
CA LEU A 85 -5.35 10.34 8.04
C LEU A 85 -6.85 10.54 7.75
N GLU A 86 -7.30 11.79 7.68
CA GLU A 86 -8.70 12.12 7.38
C GLU A 86 -9.14 11.54 6.04
N HIS A 87 -8.36 11.78 4.98
CA HIS A 87 -8.66 11.28 3.64
C HIS A 87 -8.51 9.77 3.56
N ILE A 88 -7.54 9.19 4.26
CA ILE A 88 -7.36 7.75 4.35
C ILE A 88 -8.57 7.09 5.00
N CYS A 89 -9.10 7.67 6.08
CA CYS A 89 -10.28 7.15 6.77
C CYS A 89 -11.57 7.24 5.94
N ASN A 90 -11.64 8.07 4.90
CA ASN A 90 -12.76 8.05 3.95
C ASN A 90 -12.91 6.70 3.23
N TYR A 91 -11.84 5.89 3.18
CA TYR A 91 -11.92 4.51 2.72
C TYR A 91 -13.00 3.72 3.47
N PHE A 92 -13.17 3.92 4.78
CA PHE A 92 -14.15 3.16 5.55
C PHE A 92 -15.60 3.50 5.18
N ILE A 93 -15.84 4.64 4.54
CA ILE A 93 -17.18 5.09 4.12
C ILE A 93 -17.62 4.38 2.85
N SER A 94 -16.75 4.35 1.83
CA SER A 94 -17.13 3.86 0.48
C SER A 94 -16.38 2.61 0.03
N ARG A 95 -15.38 2.15 0.80
CA ARG A 95 -14.46 1.04 0.47
C ARG A 95 -13.98 1.08 -0.98
N THR A 96 -13.67 2.28 -1.46
CA THR A 96 -13.31 2.49 -2.87
C THR A 96 -12.01 1.75 -3.19
N THR A 97 -12.01 1.01 -4.28
CA THR A 97 -10.80 0.33 -4.76
C THR A 97 -9.95 1.30 -5.57
N SER A 98 -8.65 1.02 -5.66
CA SER A 98 -7.74 1.80 -6.53
C SER A 98 -7.95 1.52 -8.03
N GLY A 99 -8.87 0.62 -8.41
CA GLY A 99 -9.00 0.14 -9.80
C GLY A 99 -9.32 1.23 -10.82
N VAL A 100 -10.18 2.20 -10.46
CA VAL A 100 -10.48 3.34 -11.36
C VAL A 100 -9.23 4.21 -11.57
N MET A 101 -8.54 4.55 -10.49
CA MET A 101 -7.30 5.33 -10.55
C MET A 101 -6.20 4.59 -11.30
N GLU A 102 -6.10 3.27 -11.14
CA GLU A 102 -5.16 2.42 -11.88
C GLU A 102 -5.49 2.40 -13.38
N GLY A 103 -6.76 2.29 -13.74
CA GLY A 103 -7.22 2.37 -15.13
C GLY A 103 -6.85 3.69 -15.78
N ILE A 104 -7.09 4.82 -15.08
CA ILE A 104 -6.69 6.16 -15.52
C ILE A 104 -5.16 6.22 -15.70
N ASN A 105 -4.39 5.78 -14.70
CA ASN A 105 -2.92 5.77 -14.77
C ASN A 105 -2.39 4.92 -15.93
N ASN A 106 -3.00 3.76 -16.19
CA ASN A 106 -2.62 2.90 -17.31
C ASN A 106 -2.94 3.54 -18.65
N LYS A 107 -4.09 4.22 -18.78
CA LYS A 107 -4.47 4.97 -19.98
C LYS A 107 -3.50 6.14 -20.23
N ILE A 108 -3.13 6.91 -19.21
CA ILE A 108 -2.09 7.97 -19.31
C ILE A 108 -0.77 7.38 -19.80
N LYS A 109 -0.29 6.30 -19.17
CA LYS A 109 0.96 5.63 -19.55
C LYS A 109 0.93 5.12 -20.98
N LEU A 110 -0.22 4.61 -21.44
CA LEU A 110 -0.41 4.18 -22.82
C LEU A 110 -0.32 5.36 -23.79
N ILE A 111 -0.99 6.48 -23.51
CA ILE A 111 -0.96 7.70 -24.33
C ILE A 111 0.49 8.23 -24.43
N LEU A 112 1.21 8.30 -23.31
CA LEU A 112 2.61 8.69 -23.27
C LEU A 112 3.49 7.77 -24.14
N ARG A 113 3.27 6.45 -24.08
CA ARG A 113 4.01 5.46 -24.87
C ARG A 113 3.72 5.57 -26.36
N GLN A 114 2.46 5.79 -26.74
CA GLN A 114 2.06 6.00 -28.14
C GLN A 114 2.65 7.29 -28.73
N GLY A 115 2.79 8.33 -27.91
CA GLY A 115 3.41 9.60 -28.31
C GLY A 115 4.95 9.58 -28.31
N TYR A 116 5.60 8.49 -27.90
CA TYR A 116 7.04 8.42 -27.64
C TYR A 116 7.53 9.49 -26.63
N GLY A 117 6.66 9.85 -25.68
CA GLY A 117 6.86 10.96 -24.76
C GLY A 117 6.48 12.31 -25.35
N PHE A 118 6.08 13.25 -24.48
CA PHE A 118 5.75 14.62 -24.86
C PHE A 118 6.75 15.56 -24.21
N SER A 119 7.40 16.40 -25.01
CA SER A 119 8.31 17.44 -24.53
C SER A 119 7.58 18.73 -24.12
N ASN A 120 6.38 18.96 -24.67
CA ASN A 120 5.50 20.07 -24.31
C ASN A 120 4.29 19.56 -23.52
N PHE A 121 4.07 20.13 -22.33
CA PHE A 121 2.93 19.81 -21.49
C PHE A 121 1.59 20.16 -22.15
N ASP A 122 1.51 21.22 -22.95
CA ASP A 122 0.26 21.62 -23.59
C ASP A 122 -0.21 20.56 -24.59
N HIS A 123 0.70 20.02 -25.40
CA HIS A 123 0.39 18.91 -26.31
C HIS A 123 0.01 17.63 -25.56
N LEU A 124 0.67 17.34 -24.42
CA LEU A 124 0.27 16.22 -23.56
C LEU A 124 -1.16 16.43 -23.05
N ARG A 125 -1.48 17.62 -22.55
CA ARG A 125 -2.79 17.97 -22.02
C ARG A 125 -3.87 17.84 -23.08
N GLU A 126 -3.67 18.39 -24.27
CA GLU A 126 -4.61 18.26 -25.40
C GLU A 126 -4.85 16.79 -25.76
N LYS A 127 -3.78 15.99 -25.84
CA LYS A 127 -3.90 14.57 -26.16
C LYS A 127 -4.64 13.80 -25.07
N LEU A 128 -4.36 14.09 -23.79
CA LEU A 128 -5.07 13.49 -22.67
C LEU A 128 -6.56 13.86 -22.71
N LEU A 129 -6.90 15.14 -22.94
CA LEU A 129 -8.29 15.58 -23.01
C LEU A 129 -9.05 14.92 -24.16
N ALA A 130 -8.44 14.82 -25.35
CA ALA A 130 -9.05 14.10 -26.46
C ALA A 130 -9.28 12.62 -26.08
N CYS A 131 -8.22 11.89 -25.72
CA CYS A 131 -8.34 10.44 -25.54
C CYS A 131 -9.11 10.00 -24.29
N MET A 132 -9.27 10.85 -23.27
CA MET A 132 -9.90 10.49 -21.99
C MET A 132 -11.40 10.75 -21.95
N PHE A 133 -11.90 11.73 -22.71
CA PHE A 133 -13.28 12.22 -22.63
C PHE A 133 -14.11 11.94 -23.90
N ASP A 134 -13.58 11.10 -24.79
CA ASP A 134 -14.30 10.50 -25.92
C ASP A 134 -15.13 9.27 -25.51
#